data_AF-A0A923A582-F1
#
_entry.id   AF-A0A923A582-F1
#
_cell.length_a   1.000
_cell.length_b   1.000
_cell.length_c   1.000
_cell.angle_alpha   90.00
_cell.angle_beta   90.00
_cell.angle_gamma   90.00
#
_symmetry.space_group_name_H-M   'P 1'
#
loop_
_entity.id
_entity.type
_entity.pdbx_description
1 polymer ?
#
loop_
_entity_poly.entity_id
_entity_poly.type
_entity_poly.pdbx_seq_one_letter_code
_entity_poly.pdbx_strand_id
1 'polypeptide(L)'
;MNENIFAFAVLVIIAGGIAAIVIFLLRKNLMDLLDDVVKLQSCTIFYSRVLSIGVLFIALSSILSTQFDLKNDAAFMEYVWKVASGLSSCFGLICLFLAVYVVVITILVAVLRQRSE
;
A
#
# COMPACT_ATOMS: atom_id res chain seq x y z
N MET A 1 -26.80 -1.48 13.47
CA MET A 1 -25.80 -2.58 13.34
C MET A 1 -25.43 -2.90 11.88
N ASN A 2 -26.37 -2.92 10.93
CA ASN A 2 -26.07 -3.22 9.52
C ASN A 2 -25.25 -2.14 8.79
N GLU A 3 -25.45 -0.86 9.11
CA GLU A 3 -24.81 0.26 8.39
C GLU A 3 -23.30 0.36 8.63
N ASN A 4 -22.83 0.02 9.84
CA ASN A 4 -21.40 -0.03 10.15
C ASN A 4 -20.69 -1.12 9.34
N ILE A 5 -21.37 -2.25 9.06
CA ILE A 5 -20.84 -3.34 8.24
C ILE A 5 -20.71 -2.87 6.78
N PHE A 6 -21.69 -2.13 6.25
CA PHE A 6 -21.61 -1.59 4.90
C PHE A 6 -20.49 -0.56 4.75
N ALA A 7 -20.34 0.38 5.68
CA ALA A 7 -19.24 1.34 5.65
C ALA A 7 -17.86 0.68 5.77
N PHE A 8 -17.74 -0.34 6.61
CA PHE A 8 -16.53 -1.16 6.69
C PHE A 8 -16.24 -1.91 5.39
N ALA A 9 -17.25 -2.54 4.78
CA ALA A 9 -17.10 -3.23 3.50
C ALA A 9 -16.67 -2.29 2.37
N VAL A 10 -17.23 -1.08 2.32
CA VAL A 10 -16.83 -0.05 1.35
C VAL A 10 -15.37 0.36 1.57
N LEU A 11 -14.94 0.59 2.82
CA LEU A 11 -13.55 0.89 3.13
C LEU A 11 -12.61 -0.24 2.66
N VAL A 12 -12.96 -1.49 2.93
CA VAL A 12 -12.17 -2.67 2.51
C VAL A 12 -12.03 -2.72 1.00
N ILE A 13 -13.13 -2.53 0.26
CA ILE A 13 -13.13 -2.58 -1.21
C ILE A 13 -12.25 -1.46 -1.79
N ILE A 14 -12.40 -0.23 -1.30
CA ILE A 14 -11.66 0.91 -1.85
C ILE A 14 -10.17 0.82 -1.46
N ALA A 15 -9.85 0.55 -0.19
CA ALA A 15 -8.47 0.40 0.27
C ALA A 15 -7.75 -0.78 -0.40
N GLY A 16 -8.44 -1.91 -0.56
CA GLY A 16 -7.92 -3.05 -1.31
C GLY A 16 -7.69 -2.72 -2.79
N GLY A 17 -8.59 -1.96 -3.41
CA GLY A 17 -8.45 -1.48 -4.78
C GLY A 17 -7.24 -0.57 -4.95
N ILE A 18 -7.02 0.39 -4.05
CA ILE A 18 -5.85 1.27 -4.06
C ILE A 18 -4.56 0.46 -3.92
N ALA A 19 -4.52 -0.46 -2.95
CA ALA A 19 -3.36 -1.34 -2.76
C ALA A 19 -3.04 -2.14 -4.03
N ALA A 20 -4.06 -2.71 -4.68
CA ALA A 20 -3.90 -3.46 -5.92
C ALA A 20 -3.37 -2.58 -7.06
N ILE A 21 -3.89 -1.36 -7.23
CA ILE A 21 -3.43 -0.40 -8.25
C ILE A 21 -1.97 -0.02 -8.01
N VAL A 22 -1.60 0.30 -6.76
CA VAL A 22 -0.23 0.65 -6.39
C VAL A 22 0.73 -0.51 -6.69
N ILE A 23 0.36 -1.73 -6.32
CA ILE A 23 1.15 -2.93 -6.62
C ILE A 23 1.29 -3.11 -8.13
N PHE A 24 0.19 -3.01 -8.89
CA PHE A 24 0.21 -3.21 -10.34
C PHE A 24 1.11 -2.20 -11.06
N LEU A 25 1.00 -0.92 -10.70
CA LEU A 25 1.80 0.15 -11.32
C LEU A 25 3.28 0.06 -10.96
N LEU A 26 3.60 -0.18 -9.68
CA LEU A 26 4.99 -0.15 -9.21
C LEU A 26 5.74 -1.44 -9.47
N ARG A 27 5.05 -2.59 -9.47
CA ARG A 27 5.69 -3.89 -9.65
C ARG A 27 6.44 -3.98 -10.98
N LYS A 28 5.82 -3.53 -12.06
CA LYS A 28 6.43 -3.57 -13.40
C LYS A 28 7.67 -2.67 -13.45
N ASN A 29 7.52 -1.40 -13.04
CA ASN A 29 8.62 -0.43 -13.04
C ASN A 29 9.79 -0.88 -12.14
N LEU A 30 9.49 -1.45 -10.97
CA LEU A 30 10.50 -1.97 -10.06
C LEU A 30 11.24 -3.17 -10.67
N MET A 31 10.52 -4.07 -11.33
CA MET A 31 11.12 -5.22 -12.01
C MET A 31 12.05 -4.77 -13.12
N ASP A 32 11.60 -3.85 -13.99
CA ASP A 32 12.40 -3.33 -15.10
C ASP A 32 13.69 -2.64 -14.59
N LEU A 33 13.60 -1.85 -13.51
CA LEU A 33 14.75 -1.17 -12.91
C LEU A 33 15.74 -2.15 -12.28
N LEU A 34 15.26 -3.14 -11.51
CA LEU A 34 16.13 -4.12 -10.87
C LEU A 34 16.77 -5.09 -11.88
N ASP A 35 16.05 -5.49 -12.92
CA ASP A 35 16.60 -6.38 -13.95
C ASP A 35 17.72 -5.68 -14.74
N ASP A 36 17.60 -4.37 -14.99
CA ASP A 36 18.66 -3.58 -15.65
C ASP A 36 19.93 -3.46 -14.79
N VAL A 37 19.77 -3.22 -13.48
CA VAL A 37 20.91 -2.94 -12.58
C VAL A 37 21.53 -4.22 -12.01
N VAL A 38 20.72 -5.15 -11.53
CA VAL A 38 21.18 -6.27 -10.69
C VAL A 38 21.38 -7.55 -11.51
N LYS A 39 20.66 -7.70 -12.63
CA LYS A 39 20.67 -8.90 -13.51
C LYS A 39 20.47 -10.24 -12.79
N LEU A 40 20.03 -10.23 -11.52
CA LEU A 40 19.73 -11.40 -10.71
C LEU A 40 18.23 -11.45 -10.46
N GLN A 41 17.57 -12.30 -11.25
CA GLN A 41 16.12 -12.51 -11.21
C GLN A 41 15.59 -12.84 -9.81
N SER A 42 16.38 -13.54 -8.98
CA SER A 42 16.02 -13.85 -7.59
C SER A 42 15.92 -12.61 -6.70
N CYS A 43 16.76 -11.60 -6.91
CA CYS A 43 16.73 -10.36 -6.17
C CYS A 43 15.49 -9.54 -6.57
N THR A 44 15.24 -9.43 -7.87
CA THR A 44 14.05 -8.77 -8.44
C THR A 44 12.74 -9.34 -7.86
N ILE A 45 12.62 -10.67 -7.80
CA ILE A 45 11.43 -11.33 -7.25
C ILE A 45 11.27 -11.06 -5.75
N PHE A 46 12.37 -11.06 -4.99
CA PHE A 46 12.34 -10.78 -3.55
C PHE A 46 11.79 -9.38 -3.27
N TYR A 47 12.37 -8.35 -3.89
CA TYR A 47 11.93 -6.97 -3.72
C TYR A 47 10.49 -6.76 -4.20
N SER A 48 10.13 -7.31 -5.36
CA SER A 48 8.73 -7.28 -5.85
C SER A 48 7.73 -7.89 -4.86
N ARG A 49 8.09 -9.00 -4.21
CA ARG A 49 7.26 -9.63 -3.17
C ARG A 49 7.19 -8.78 -1.90
N VAL A 50 8.31 -8.23 -1.43
CA VAL A 50 8.34 -7.35 -0.25
C VAL A 50 7.46 -6.11 -0.46
N LEU A 51 7.52 -5.48 -1.64
CA LEU A 51 6.62 -4.39 -2.00
C LEU A 51 5.15 -4.82 -1.89
N SER A 52 4.80 -5.96 -2.52
CA SER A 52 3.43 -6.45 -2.58
C SER A 52 2.88 -6.78 -1.19
N ILE A 53 3.68 -7.50 -0.40
CA ILE A 53 3.34 -7.89 0.97
C ILE A 53 3.22 -6.64 1.85
N GLY A 54 4.19 -5.72 1.80
CA GLY A 54 4.18 -4.49 2.59
C GLY A 54 2.95 -3.63 2.34
N VAL A 55 2.60 -3.38 1.07
CA VAL A 55 1.41 -2.60 0.71
C VAL A 55 0.12 -3.28 1.19
N LEU A 56 0.01 -4.61 1.06
CA LEU A 56 -1.15 -5.35 1.56
C LEU A 56 -1.29 -5.28 3.09
N PHE A 57 -0.20 -5.49 3.83
CA PHE A 57 -0.23 -5.42 5.29
C PHE A 57 -0.56 -4.01 5.80
N ILE A 58 -0.08 -2.97 5.13
CA ILE A 58 -0.41 -1.58 5.46
C ILE A 58 -1.89 -1.30 5.22
N ALA A 59 -2.41 -1.72 4.05
CA ALA A 59 -3.83 -1.55 3.75
C ALA A 59 -4.72 -2.26 4.78
N LEU A 60 -4.39 -3.51 5.12
CA LEU A 60 -5.10 -4.28 6.16
C LEU A 60 -5.00 -3.62 7.53
N SER A 61 -3.81 -3.16 7.92
CA SER A 61 -3.58 -2.48 9.21
C SER A 61 -4.39 -1.19 9.31
N SER A 62 -4.46 -0.40 8.23
CA SER A 62 -5.24 0.83 8.20
C SER A 62 -6.74 0.57 8.29
N ILE A 63 -7.23 -0.49 7.63
CA ILE A 63 -8.63 -0.92 7.72
C ILE A 63 -8.95 -1.33 9.17
N LEU A 64 -8.13 -2.19 9.78
CA LEU A 64 -8.31 -2.69 11.14
C LEU A 64 -8.24 -1.60 12.20
N SER A 65 -7.44 -0.56 11.96
CA SER A 65 -7.30 0.58 12.88
C SER A 65 -8.46 1.57 12.81
N THR A 66 -9.31 1.49 11.79
CA THR A 66 -10.43 2.41 11.61
C THR A 66 -11.62 1.98 12.48
N GLN A 67 -11.88 2.72 13.57
CA GLN A 67 -13.03 2.47 14.44
C GLN A 67 -14.31 3.11 13.91
N PHE A 68 -15.27 2.25 13.56
CA PHE A 68 -16.63 2.62 13.16
C PHE A 68 -17.58 2.62 14.35
N ASP A 69 -17.44 3.63 15.22
CA ASP A 69 -18.37 3.89 16.32
C ASP A 69 -19.41 4.96 15.89
N LEU A 70 -20.21 4.64 14.87
CA LEU A 70 -21.30 5.51 14.43
C LEU A 70 -22.59 5.13 15.15
N LYS A 71 -23.32 6.16 15.63
CA LYS A 71 -24.67 6.01 16.20
C LYS A 71 -25.63 5.52 15.11
N ASN A 72 -26.66 4.77 15.50
CA ASN A 72 -27.64 4.22 14.54
C ASN A 72 -28.51 5.30 13.84
N ASP A 73 -28.46 6.57 14.26
CA ASP A 73 -29.12 7.72 13.61
C ASP A 73 -28.10 8.69 12.95
N ALA A 74 -26.87 8.25 12.73
CA ALA A 74 -25.85 9.08 12.10
C ALA A 74 -26.26 9.46 10.67
N ALA A 75 -26.03 10.71 10.28
CA ALA A 75 -26.29 11.15 8.92
C ALA A 75 -25.34 10.42 7.94
N PHE A 76 -25.81 10.11 6.73
CA PHE A 76 -25.01 9.43 5.68
C PHE A 76 -23.61 10.06 5.47
N MET A 77 -23.51 11.39 5.57
CA MET A 77 -22.23 12.09 5.45
C MET A 77 -21.21 11.65 6.51
N GLU A 78 -21.61 11.33 7.73
CA GLU A 78 -20.68 10.86 8.77
C GLU A 78 -20.03 9.52 8.40
N TYR A 79 -20.76 8.63 7.74
CA TYR A 79 -20.21 7.38 7.20
C TYR A 79 -19.16 7.65 6.12
N VAL A 80 -19.47 8.56 5.19
CA VAL A 80 -18.54 8.96 4.12
C VAL A 80 -17.27 9.57 4.71
N TRP A 81 -17.40 10.46 5.69
CA TRP A 81 -16.25 11.06 6.38
C TRP A 81 -15.40 10.03 7.12
N LYS A 82 -16.03 9.06 7.79
CA LYS A 82 -15.31 7.97 8.45
C LYS A 82 -14.55 7.11 7.46
N VAL A 83 -15.17 6.72 6.35
CA VAL A 83 -14.49 5.98 5.27
C VAL A 83 -13.33 6.81 4.70
N ALA A 84 -13.55 8.10 4.42
CA ALA A 84 -12.52 8.99 3.90
C ALA A 84 -11.33 9.15 4.88
N SER A 85 -11.60 9.21 6.18
CA SER A 85 -10.55 9.29 7.20
C SER A 85 -9.68 8.01 7.24
N GLY A 86 -10.31 6.84 7.17
CA GLY A 86 -9.60 5.55 7.07
C GLY A 86 -8.79 5.45 5.78
N LEU A 87 -9.35 5.95 4.67
CA LEU A 87 -8.68 5.98 3.37
C LEU A 87 -7.47 6.93 3.35
N SER A 88 -7.62 8.12 3.92
CA SER A 88 -6.53 9.09 4.04
C SER A 88 -5.37 8.54 4.87
N SER A 89 -5.70 7.82 5.95
CA SER A 89 -4.69 7.18 6.81
C SER A 89 -3.97 6.05 6.05
N CYS A 90 -4.72 5.25 5.30
CA CYS A 90 -4.19 4.19 4.45
C CYS A 90 -3.23 4.75 3.40
N PHE A 91 -3.65 5.80 2.69
CA PHE A 91 -2.81 6.49 1.71
C PHE A 91 -1.53 7.04 2.35
N GLY A 92 -1.64 7.70 3.51
CA GLY A 92 -0.48 8.24 4.22
C GLY A 92 0.55 7.17 4.56
N LEU A 93 0.10 6.02 5.08
CA LEU A 93 0.97 4.90 5.40
C LEU A 93 1.59 4.25 4.15
N ILE A 94 0.81 4.08 3.08
CA ILE A 94 1.33 3.57 1.80
C ILE A 94 2.40 4.51 1.26
N CYS A 95 2.16 5.83 1.25
CA CYS A 95 3.13 6.82 0.80
C CYS A 95 4.41 6.80 1.63
N LEU A 96 4.29 6.71 2.95
CA LEU A 96 5.46 6.63 3.84
C LEU A 96 6.27 5.36 3.60
N PHE A 97 5.60 4.21 3.47
CA PHE A 97 6.26 2.96 3.12
C PHE A 97 6.95 3.04 1.77
N LEU A 98 6.28 3.59 0.75
CA LEU A 98 6.88 3.78 -0.56
C LEU A 98 8.09 4.70 -0.52
N ALA A 99 8.06 5.78 0.25
CA ALA A 99 9.21 6.67 0.41
C ALA A 99 10.42 5.93 1.01
N VAL A 100 10.21 5.18 2.10
CA VAL A 100 11.26 4.34 2.72
C VAL A 100 11.76 3.29 1.73
N TYR A 101 10.83 2.65 1.01
CA TYR A 101 11.15 1.62 0.04
C TYR A 101 11.99 2.15 -1.13
N VAL A 102 11.67 3.35 -1.64
CA VAL A 102 12.46 4.04 -2.66
C VAL A 102 13.87 4.33 -2.16
N VAL A 103 14.03 4.77 -0.91
CA VAL A 103 15.37 4.99 -0.32
C VAL A 103 16.17 3.68 -0.29
N VAL A 104 15.55 2.57 0.16
CA VAL A 104 16.20 1.25 0.19
C VAL A 104 16.61 0.79 -1.20
N ILE A 105 15.73 0.89 -2.18
CA ILE A 105 16.03 0.52 -3.58
C ILE A 105 17.12 1.40 -4.16
N THR A 106 17.12 2.70 -3.86
CA THR A 106 18.16 3.64 -4.32
C THR A 106 19.53 3.27 -3.76
N ILE A 107 19.61 2.95 -2.47
CA ILE A 107 20.85 2.48 -1.83
C ILE A 107 21.31 1.17 -2.49
N LEU A 108 20.39 0.22 -2.68
CA LEU A 108 20.69 -1.06 -3.33
C LEU A 108 21.28 -0.85 -4.73
N VAL A 109 20.64 -0.01 -5.54
CA VAL A 109 21.06 0.30 -6.91
C VAL A 109 22.43 0.99 -6.91
N ALA A 110 22.64 1.98 -6.03
CA ALA A 110 23.92 2.68 -5.95
C ALA A 110 25.07 1.76 -5.55
N VAL A 111 24.86 0.88 -4.56
CA VAL A 111 25.87 -0.06 -4.07
C VAL A 111 26.16 -1.17 -5.08
N LEU A 112 25.13 -1.74 -5.71
CA LEU A 112 25.32 -2.84 -6.67
C LEU A 112 25.90 -2.36 -7.99
N ARG A 113 25.51 -1.17 -8.46
CA ARG A 113 26.08 -0.57 -9.68
C ARG A 113 27.58 -0.33 -9.55
N GLN A 114 28.06 0.05 -8.37
CA GLN A 114 29.50 0.21 -8.11
C GLN A 114 30.31 -1.10 -8.18
N ARG A 115 29.66 -2.27 -8.08
CA ARG A 115 30.35 -3.58 -8.19
C ARG A 115 30.31 -4.17 -9.59
N SER A 116 29.43 -3.68 -10.46
CA SER A 116 29.30 -4.18 -11.84
C SER A 116 30.21 -3.48 -12.84
N GLU A 117 30.80 -2.34 -12.46
CA GLU A 117 31.93 -1.70 -13.14
C GLU A 117 33.26 -2.19 -12.53
#